data_AF-A0A1F4GAZ2-F1
#
_entry.id   AF-A0A1F4GAZ2-F1
#
_cell.length_a   1.000
_cell.length_b   1.000
_cell.length_c   1.000
_cell.angle_alpha   90.00
_cell.angle_beta   90.00
_cell.angle_gamma   90.00
#
_symmetry.space_group_name_H-M   'P 1'
#
loop_
_entity.id
_entity.type
_entity.pdbx_description
1 polymer ?
#
loop_
_entity_poly.entity_id
_entity_poly.type
_entity_poly.pdbx_seq_one_letter_code
_entity_poly.pdbx_strand_id
1 'polypeptide(L)'
;MDTACLDEEIADLALLLREFACDQDPPPSGLIDHMAQAAMQPNHLWEDLGLRSRDELQGLMQRHFPRLKALNHANMRWKKFFYRLLCERAQVLICKSPHCETCDDQALCFGPE
;
A
#
# COMPACT_ATOMS: atom_id res chain seq x y z
N MET A 1 17.98 1.79 11.44
CA MET A 1 16.99 0.89 10.82
C MET A 1 17.81 -0.22 10.20
N ASP A 2 17.85 -1.38 10.84
CA ASP A 2 18.71 -2.50 10.42
C ASP A 2 18.25 -3.03 9.07
N THR A 3 19.18 -3.34 8.16
CA THR A 3 18.89 -3.85 6.81
C THR A 3 17.97 -5.07 6.82
N ALA A 4 18.09 -5.94 7.84
CA ALA A 4 17.25 -7.12 8.00
C ALA A 4 15.76 -6.78 8.23
N CYS A 5 15.45 -5.70 8.95
CA CYS A 5 14.08 -5.26 9.17
C CYS A 5 13.44 -4.73 7.88
N LEU A 6 14.23 -4.06 7.04
CA LEU A 6 13.75 -3.54 5.76
C LEU A 6 13.44 -4.67 4.77
N ASP A 7 14.29 -5.70 4.73
CA ASP A 7 14.07 -6.87 3.88
C ASP A 7 12.81 -7.65 4.28
N GLU A 8 12.52 -7.75 5.58
CA GLU A 8 11.26 -8.34 6.09
C GLU A 8 10.03 -7.52 5.67
N GLU A 9 10.06 -6.19 5.83
CA GLU A 9 8.95 -5.32 5.41
C GLU A 9 8.65 -5.41 3.91
N ILE A 10 9.70 -5.45 3.08
CA ILE A 10 9.57 -5.65 1.63
C ILE A 10 8.93 -7.00 1.32
N ALA A 11 9.36 -8.06 2.02
CA ALA A 11 8.81 -9.41 1.84
C ALA A 11 7.33 -9.48 2.21
N ASP A 12 6.94 -8.90 3.35
CA ASP A 12 5.55 -8.85 3.81
C ASP A 12 4.65 -8.09 2.85
N LEU A 13 5.12 -6.95 2.34
CA LEU A 13 4.37 -6.18 1.36
C LEU A 13 4.25 -6.92 0.01
N ALA A 14 5.30 -7.59 -0.44
CA ALA A 14 5.26 -8.40 -1.66
C ALA A 14 4.24 -9.55 -1.51
N LEU A 15 4.18 -10.20 -0.34
CA LEU A 15 3.19 -11.23 -0.04
C LEU A 15 1.76 -10.66 -0.05
N LEU A 16 1.54 -9.50 0.58
CA LEU A 16 0.26 -8.79 0.55
C LEU A 16 -0.19 -8.50 -0.89
N LEU A 17 0.68 -7.89 -1.70
CA LEU A 17 0.36 -7.55 -3.09
C LEU A 17 0.05 -8.80 -3.92
N ARG A 18 0.79 -9.89 -3.73
CA ARG A 18 0.58 -11.15 -4.45
C ARG A 18 -0.79 -11.77 -4.17
N GLU A 19 -1.28 -11.70 -2.94
CA GLU A 19 -2.61 -12.21 -2.57
C GLU A 19 -3.76 -11.43 -3.23
N PHE A 20 -3.54 -10.15 -3.51
CA PHE A 20 -4.51 -9.28 -4.15
C PHE A 20 -4.34 -9.16 -5.66
N ALA A 21 -3.36 -9.85 -6.25
CA ALA A 21 -3.16 -9.89 -7.68
C ALA A 21 -4.41 -10.41 -8.39
N CYS A 22 -4.76 -9.81 -9.52
CA CYS A 22 -5.85 -10.25 -10.36
C CYS A 22 -5.46 -11.52 -11.12
N ASP A 23 -6.24 -12.58 -11.02
CA ASP A 23 -5.99 -13.80 -11.81
C ASP A 23 -6.21 -13.60 -13.32
N GLN A 24 -7.14 -12.71 -13.69
CA GLN A 24 -7.49 -12.45 -15.09
C GLN A 24 -6.51 -11.50 -15.78
N ASP A 25 -5.88 -10.61 -15.02
CA ASP A 25 -4.91 -9.63 -15.52
C ASP A 25 -3.76 -9.48 -14.51
N PRO A 26 -2.94 -10.53 -14.35
CA PRO A 26 -1.89 -10.53 -13.33
C PRO A 26 -0.89 -9.41 -13.60
N PRO A 27 -0.29 -8.85 -12.54
CA PRO A 27 0.78 -7.87 -12.70
C PRO A 27 1.92 -8.48 -13.52
N PRO A 28 2.58 -7.70 -14.41
CA PRO A 28 3.75 -8.16 -15.13
C PRO A 28 4.86 -8.63 -14.19
N SER A 29 5.71 -9.51 -14.69
CA SER A 29 6.81 -10.09 -13.91
C SER A 29 7.66 -8.99 -13.24
N GLY A 30 7.94 -9.17 -11.95
CA GLY A 30 8.73 -8.23 -11.14
C GLY A 30 8.00 -6.98 -10.65
N LEU A 31 6.77 -6.68 -11.12
CA LEU A 31 6.05 -5.48 -10.68
C LEU A 31 5.75 -5.51 -9.18
N ILE A 32 5.35 -6.66 -8.63
CA ILE A 32 5.06 -6.79 -7.19
C ILE A 32 6.30 -6.45 -6.35
N ASP A 33 7.45 -7.02 -6.70
CA ASP A 33 8.70 -6.79 -5.97
C ASP A 33 9.15 -5.34 -6.10
N HIS A 34 9.02 -4.76 -7.31
CA HIS A 34 9.32 -3.36 -7.54
C HIS A 34 8.40 -2.41 -6.75
N MET A 35 7.10 -2.71 -6.67
CA MET A 35 6.14 -1.96 -5.85
C MET A 35 6.46 -2.05 -4.36
N ALA A 36 6.85 -3.22 -3.87
CA ALA A 36 7.25 -3.40 -2.48
C ALA A 36 8.50 -2.59 -2.13
N GLN A 37 9.51 -2.57 -3.02
CA GLN A 37 10.71 -1.74 -2.86
C GLN A 37 10.41 -0.25 -2.96
N ALA A 38 9.59 0.17 -3.93
CA ALA A 38 9.18 1.57 -4.11
C ALA A 38 8.38 2.09 -2.91
N ALA A 39 7.66 1.23 -2.20
CA ALA A 39 6.97 1.60 -0.96
C ALA A 39 7.94 2.02 0.17
N MET A 40 9.19 1.57 0.14
CA MET A 40 10.22 1.93 1.13
C MET A 40 10.92 3.26 0.82
N GLN A 41 10.72 3.80 -0.38
CA GLN A 41 11.35 5.05 -0.82
C GLN A 41 10.59 6.28 -0.27
N PRO A 42 11.22 7.47 -0.22
CA PRO A 42 10.65 8.62 0.48
C PRO A 42 9.53 9.36 -0.26
N ASN A 43 9.37 9.20 -1.58
CA ASN A 43 8.43 10.01 -2.36
C ASN A 43 7.03 9.38 -2.41
N HIS A 44 6.14 9.90 -3.26
CA HIS A 44 4.89 9.19 -3.52
C HIS A 44 5.16 7.89 -4.28
N LEU A 45 4.33 6.86 -4.05
CA LEU A 45 4.51 5.56 -4.70
C LEU A 45 4.56 5.65 -6.23
N TRP A 46 3.77 6.55 -6.83
CA TRP A 46 3.76 6.72 -8.27
C TRP A 46 5.07 7.32 -8.79
N GLU A 47 5.71 8.23 -8.03
CA GLU A 47 7.02 8.80 -8.38
C GLU A 47 8.12 7.74 -8.28
N ASP A 48 8.12 6.98 -7.18
CA ASP A 48 9.12 5.93 -6.94
C ASP A 48 8.96 4.72 -7.88
N LEU A 49 7.78 4.55 -8.50
CA LEU A 49 7.52 3.60 -9.59
C LEU A 49 7.86 4.17 -10.98
N GLY A 50 8.28 5.43 -11.08
CA GLY A 50 8.56 6.09 -12.35
C GLY A 50 7.31 6.38 -13.21
N LEU A 51 6.13 6.42 -12.59
CA LEU A 51 4.87 6.78 -13.26
C LEU A 51 4.79 8.30 -13.45
N ARG A 52 4.00 8.75 -14.42
CA ARG A 52 3.85 10.17 -14.74
C ARG A 52 2.89 10.90 -13.81
N SER A 53 1.98 10.17 -13.16
CA SER A 53 0.98 10.76 -12.28
C SER A 53 0.36 9.75 -11.31
N ARG A 54 -0.36 10.29 -10.32
CA ARG A 54 -1.23 9.51 -9.44
C ARG A 54 -2.29 8.73 -10.21
N ASP A 55 -2.81 9.26 -11.31
CA ASP A 55 -3.87 8.60 -12.11
C ASP A 55 -3.36 7.36 -12.83
N GLU A 56 -2.10 7.37 -13.30
CA GLU A 56 -1.48 6.16 -13.84
C GLU A 56 -1.37 5.06 -12.79
N LEU A 57 -1.02 5.43 -11.55
CA LEU A 57 -1.04 4.48 -10.44
C LEU A 57 -2.46 3.98 -10.16
N GLN A 58 -3.50 4.83 -10.22
CA GLN A 58 -4.87 4.37 -10.05
C GLN A 58 -5.29 3.37 -11.13
N GLY A 59 -4.92 3.62 -12.39
CA GLY A 59 -5.17 2.70 -13.50
C GLY A 59 -4.45 1.37 -13.34
N LEU A 60 -3.17 1.40 -12.94
CA LEU A 60 -2.38 0.20 -12.62
C LEU A 60 -3.04 -0.63 -11.51
N MET A 61 -3.46 0.02 -10.43
CA MET A 61 -4.11 -0.64 -9.30
C MET A 61 -5.49 -1.18 -9.67
N GLN A 62 -6.27 -0.47 -10.48
CA GLN A 62 -7.56 -0.95 -10.97
C GLN A 62 -7.43 -2.17 -11.87
N ARG A 63 -6.38 -2.22 -12.70
CA ARG A 63 -6.14 -3.31 -13.65
C ARG A 63 -5.63 -4.58 -12.94
N HIS A 64 -4.54 -4.45 -12.19
CA HIS A 64 -3.81 -5.61 -11.66
C HIS A 64 -4.18 -5.96 -10.21
N PHE A 65 -4.78 -5.03 -9.47
CA PHE A 65 -5.17 -5.22 -8.06
C PHE A 65 -6.61 -4.71 -7.78
N PRO A 66 -7.62 -5.09 -8.59
CA PRO A 66 -8.96 -4.51 -8.51
C PRO A 66 -9.62 -4.70 -7.14
N ARG A 67 -9.38 -5.83 -6.48
CA ARG A 67 -9.86 -6.09 -5.11
C ARG A 67 -9.23 -5.13 -4.10
N LEU A 68 -7.92 -4.91 -4.20
CA LEU A 68 -7.19 -3.96 -3.34
C LEU A 68 -7.64 -2.52 -3.57
N LYS A 69 -7.90 -2.16 -4.83
CA LYS A 69 -8.46 -0.86 -5.23
C LYS A 69 -9.86 -0.62 -4.67
N ALA A 70 -10.72 -1.65 -4.68
CA ALA A 70 -12.04 -1.56 -4.08
C ALA A 70 -11.98 -1.38 -2.55
N LEU A 71 -11.03 -2.03 -1.87
CA LEU A 71 -10.83 -1.85 -0.42
C LEU A 71 -10.35 -0.43 -0.09
N ASN A 72 -9.50 0.17 -0.92
CA ASN A 72 -9.06 1.57 -0.80
C ASN A 72 -10.11 2.58 -1.34
N HIS A 73 -11.37 2.42 -0.95
CA HIS A 73 -12.50 3.25 -1.38
C HIS A 73 -12.37 4.73 -0.98
N ALA A 74 -11.74 4.99 0.17
CA ALA A 74 -11.47 6.34 0.66
C ALA A 74 -10.27 7.02 -0.04
N ASN A 75 -9.67 6.36 -1.04
CA ASN A 75 -8.56 6.88 -1.85
C ASN A 75 -7.37 7.35 -0.99
N MET A 76 -7.05 6.59 0.06
CA MET A 76 -5.88 6.80 0.89
C MET A 76 -4.60 6.68 0.04
N ARG A 77 -3.54 7.37 0.49
CA ARG A 77 -2.19 7.16 -0.05
C ARG A 77 -1.83 5.67 0.02
N TRP A 78 -1.35 5.11 -1.09
CA TRP A 78 -1.17 3.67 -1.24
C TRP A 78 -0.21 3.06 -0.23
N LYS A 79 0.93 3.70 0.03
CA LYS A 79 1.89 3.24 1.06
C LYS A 79 1.20 3.11 2.42
N LYS A 80 0.49 4.17 2.85
CA LYS A 80 -0.29 4.18 4.10
C LYS A 80 -1.36 3.09 4.15
N PHE A 81 -2.07 2.88 3.03
CA PHE A 81 -3.08 1.84 2.93
C PHE A 81 -2.49 0.43 3.05
N PHE A 82 -1.33 0.17 2.43
CA PHE A 82 -0.63 -1.11 2.54
C PHE A 82 -0.22 -1.41 3.98
N TYR A 83 0.41 -0.44 4.66
CA TYR A 83 0.79 -0.60 6.07
C TYR A 83 -0.41 -0.83 6.98
N ARG A 84 -1.53 -0.15 6.74
CA ARG A 84 -2.78 -0.42 7.45
C ARG A 84 -3.21 -1.88 7.31
N LEU A 85 -3.19 -2.44 6.09
CA LEU A 85 -3.54 -3.84 5.86
C LEU A 85 -2.56 -4.82 6.50
N LEU A 86 -1.26 -4.52 6.46
CA LEU A 86 -0.24 -5.34 7.14
C LEU A 86 -0.46 -5.35 8.66
N CYS A 87 -0.73 -4.20 9.27
CA CYS A 87 -1.07 -4.11 10.70
C CYS A 87 -2.34 -4.90 11.04
N GLU A 88 -3.41 -4.74 10.25
CA GLU A 88 -4.67 -5.48 10.43
C GLU A 88 -4.43 -7.01 10.36
N ARG A 89 -3.58 -7.50 9.45
CA ARG A 89 -3.25 -8.92 9.29
C ARG A 89 -2.41 -9.49 10.42
N ALA A 90 -1.43 -8.74 10.89
CA ALA A 90 -0.60 -9.15 12.01
C ALA A 90 -1.39 -9.24 13.33
N GLN A 91 -2.70 -8.90 13.31
CA GLN A 91 -3.53 -8.63 14.49
C GLN A 91 -2.90 -7.58 15.41
N VAL A 92 -1.91 -6.85 14.89
CA VAL A 92 -1.31 -5.72 15.55
C VAL A 92 -2.22 -4.55 15.21
N LEU A 93 -3.26 -4.37 16.02
CA LEU A 93 -3.99 -3.12 16.08
C LEU A 93 -3.03 -2.02 16.57
N ILE A 94 -2.15 -1.49 15.70
CA ILE A 94 -1.63 -0.14 15.89
C ILE A 94 -2.67 0.84 15.37
N CYS A 95 -3.85 0.77 15.96
CA CYS A 95 -4.63 1.95 16.26
C CYS A 95 -4.82 1.90 17.76
N LYS A 96 -4.17 2.80 18.50
CA LYS A 96 -4.37 2.91 19.96
C LYS A 96 -5.81 3.30 20.33
N SER A 97 -6.66 3.59 19.33
CA SER A 97 -8.05 3.98 19.51
C SER A 97 -8.96 2.94 18.84
N PRO A 98 -9.89 2.30 19.57
CA PRO A 98 -10.81 1.34 19.00
C PRO A 98 -11.81 1.96 18.00
N HIS A 99 -11.83 3.29 17.84
CA HIS A 99 -12.71 4.01 16.92
C HIS A 99 -11.88 5.02 16.09
N CYS A 100 -11.94 4.93 14.76
CA CYS A 100 -11.23 5.86 13.87
C CYS A 100 -11.74 7.31 13.94
N GLU A 101 -12.92 7.54 14.52
CA GLU A 101 -13.53 8.85 14.74
C GLU A 101 -12.84 9.62 15.88
N THR A 102 -12.15 8.91 16.77
CA THR A 102 -11.44 9.44 17.95
C THR A 102 -9.93 9.21 17.87
N CYS A 103 -9.40 9.02 16.65
CA CYS A 103 -7.98 8.87 16.43
C CYS A 103 -7.36 10.23 16.11
N ASP A 104 -6.42 10.70 16.93
CA ASP A 104 -5.72 11.97 16.71
C ASP A 104 -4.96 12.01 15.36
N ASP A 105 -4.57 10.84 14.85
CA ASP A 105 -3.93 10.69 13.55
C ASP A 105 -4.92 10.65 12.36
N GLN A 106 -6.23 10.81 12.60
CA GLN A 106 -7.24 10.83 11.53
C GLN A 106 -6.94 11.93 10.51
N ALA A 107 -6.52 13.12 10.96
CA ALA A 107 -6.14 14.21 10.07
C ALA A 107 -4.91 13.87 9.20
N LEU A 108 -4.00 13.01 9.66
CA LEU A 108 -2.87 12.51 8.87
C LEU A 108 -3.30 11.38 7.91
N CYS A 109 -4.43 10.73 8.17
CA CYS A 109 -5.04 9.68 7.33
C CYS A 109 -5.84 10.24 6.15
N PHE A 110 -6.53 11.36 6.36
CA PHE A 110 -7.47 11.95 5.41
C PHE A 110 -7.16 13.42 5.08
N GLY A 111 -5.97 13.90 5.43
CA GLY A 111 -5.56 15.29 5.21
C GLY A 111 -5.59 15.67 3.73
N PRO A 112 -5.93 16.94 3.40
CA PRO A 112 -5.92 17.42 2.04
C PRO A 112 -4.47 17.48 1.54
N GLU A 113 -4.21 16.79 0.43
CA GLU A 113 -3.10 17.10 -0.47
C GLU A 113 -3.65 17.89 -1.65
#